data_AF-A0AAV3RRV0-F1
#
_entry.id   AF-A0AAV3RRV0-F1
#
_cell.length_a   1.000
_cell.length_b   1.000
_cell.length_c   1.000
_cell.angle_alpha   90.00
_cell.angle_beta   90.00
_cell.angle_gamma   90.00
#
_symmetry.space_group_name_H-M   'P 1'
#
loop_
_entity.id
_entity.type
_entity.pdbx_description
1 polymer ?
#
loop_
_entity_poly.entity_id
_entity_poly.type
_entity_poly.pdbx_seq_one_letter_code
_entity_poly.pdbx_strand_id
1 'polypeptide(L)' 'MNTAYAWLRCEREEDADCYTVLEAAKIIGRKGNRYGVDDRYIRLSLLKRDVDFEVLLQRMKELVLMDVGAKASM' A
#
# COMPACT_ATOMS: atom_id res chain seq x y z
N MET A 1 -13.70 -2.47 17.39
CA MET A 1 -14.18 -1.75 16.19
C MET A 1 -13.25 -2.14 15.05
N ASN A 2 -13.66 -3.07 14.18
CA ASN A 2 -12.79 -3.56 13.11
C ASN A 2 -13.00 -2.70 11.86
N THR A 3 -11.91 -2.16 11.32
CA THR A 3 -11.93 -1.37 10.08
C THR A 3 -11.98 -2.30 8.87
N ALA A 4 -12.90 -2.06 7.95
CA ALA A 4 -13.03 -2.83 6.71
C ALA A 4 -11.91 -2.53 5.69
N TYR A 5 -11.32 -1.34 5.77
CA TYR A 5 -10.37 -0.84 4.80
C TYR A 5 -9.18 -0.20 5.50
N ALA A 6 -7.98 -0.45 4.96
CA ALA A 6 -6.80 0.31 5.31
C ALA A 6 -6.65 1.47 4.31
N TRP A 7 -6.45 2.66 4.82
CA TRP A 7 -6.04 3.82 4.05
C TRP A 7 -4.56 4.05 4.28
N LEU A 8 -3.78 4.00 3.22
CA LEU A 8 -2.34 4.19 3.25
C LEU A 8 -1.99 5.46 2.49
N ARG A 9 -0.95 6.15 2.94
CA ARG A 9 -0.31 7.26 2.25
C ARG A 9 1.14 6.88 1.97
N CYS A 10 1.61 7.14 0.75
CA CYS A 10 3.03 7.09 0.45
C CYS A 10 3.70 8.42 0.89
N GLU A 11 4.70 8.33 1.78
CA GLU A 11 5.32 9.50 2.41
C GLU A 11 6.53 10.05 1.64
N ARG A 12 7.16 9.24 0.78
CA ARG A 12 8.31 9.68 -0.03
C ARG A 12 7.85 10.72 -1.04
N GLU A 13 8.69 11.70 -1.34
CA GLU A 13 8.31 12.79 -2.23
C GLU A 13 8.15 12.30 -3.67
N GLU A 14 9.01 11.37 -4.09
CA GLU A 14 8.99 10.69 -5.38
C GLU A 14 7.78 9.77 -5.60
N ASP A 15 7.12 9.32 -4.52
CA ASP A 15 5.98 8.39 -4.56
C ASP A 15 4.64 9.13 -4.67
N ALA A 16 4.53 10.04 -5.65
CA ALA A 16 3.33 10.85 -5.86
C ALA A 16 2.10 10.03 -6.33
N ASP A 17 2.32 8.88 -6.99
CA ASP A 17 1.27 7.91 -7.33
C ASP A 17 1.48 6.61 -6.52
N CYS A 18 0.88 6.57 -5.34
CA CYS A 18 1.04 5.45 -4.40
C CYS A 18 0.46 4.15 -4.96
N TYR A 19 -0.50 4.23 -5.89
CA TYR A 19 -1.01 3.03 -6.56
C TYR A 19 0.06 2.36 -7.41
N THR A 20 0.86 3.13 -8.15
CA THR A 20 1.93 2.58 -9.00
C THR A 20 3.01 1.90 -8.15
N VAL A 21 3.35 2.47 -6.99
CA VAL A 21 4.29 1.87 -6.02
C VAL A 21 3.77 0.50 -5.53
N LEU A 22 2.53 0.45 -5.05
CA LEU A 22 1.96 -0.80 -4.54
C LEU A 22 1.71 -1.82 -5.65
N GLU A 23 1.35 -1.39 -6.87
CA GLU A 23 1.17 -2.27 -8.02
C GLU A 23 2.47 -2.96 -8.42
N ALA A 24 3.61 -2.26 -8.38
CA ALA A 24 4.93 -2.85 -8.58
C ALA A 24 5.25 -3.95 -7.54
N ALA A 25 4.78 -3.78 -6.30
CA ALA A 25 4.83 -4.79 -5.24
C ALA A 25 3.72 -5.87 -5.34
N LYS A 26 3.00 -5.93 -6.46
CA LYS A 26 1.87 -6.84 -6.72
C LYS A 26 0.71 -6.66 -5.73
N ILE A 27 0.53 -5.47 -5.17
CA ILE A 27 -0.59 -5.13 -4.28
C ILE A 27 -1.54 -4.20 -5.03
N ILE A 28 -2.79 -4.64 -5.22
CA ILE A 28 -3.79 -3.87 -5.95
C ILE A 28 -4.82 -3.30 -4.98
N GLY A 29 -5.01 -2.00 -5.03
CA GLY A 29 -5.99 -1.25 -4.24
C GLY A 29 -6.87 -0.33 -5.08
N ARG A 30 -7.50 0.64 -4.41
CA ARG A 30 -8.24 1.72 -5.07
C ARG A 30 -7.52 3.05 -4.84
N LYS A 31 -7.15 3.72 -5.94
CA LYS A 31 -6.56 5.08 -5.94
C LYS A 31 -7.39 6.05 -5.09
N GLY A 32 -6.71 6.94 -4.38
CA GLY A 32 -7.29 7.99 -3.54
C GLY A 32 -8.17 8.96 -4.32
N ASN A 33 -7.78 9.31 -5.55
CA ASN A 33 -8.55 10.23 -6.40
C ASN A 33 -9.99 9.79 -6.66
N ARG A 34 -10.29 8.48 -6.63
CA ARG A 34 -11.66 7.93 -6.74
C ARG A 34 -12.56 8.33 -5.58
N TYR A 35 -11.99 8.85 -4.49
CA TYR A 35 -12.68 9.29 -3.28
C TYR A 35 -12.43 10.76 -2.97
N GLY A 36 -11.88 11.53 -3.92
CA GLY A 36 -11.64 12.97 -3.76
C GLY A 36 -10.44 13.34 -2.89
N VAL A 37 -9.51 12.40 -2.65
CA VAL A 37 -8.21 12.67 -2.01
C VAL A 37 -7.08 12.51 -3.03
N ASP A 38 -5.88 12.98 -2.71
CA ASP A 38 -4.76 12.94 -3.67
C ASP A 38 -4.28 11.50 -3.98
N ASP A 39 -3.49 11.36 -5.05
CA ASP A 39 -2.98 10.07 -5.55
C ASP A 39 -1.86 9.46 -4.70
N ARG A 40 -1.40 10.14 -3.65
CA ARG A 40 -0.53 9.56 -2.62
C ARG A 40 -1.31 8.65 -1.69
N TYR A 41 -2.65 8.70 -1.70
CA TYR A 41 -3.49 7.81 -0.92
C TYR A 41 -3.96 6.59 -1.73
N ILE A 42 -4.02 5.44 -1.07
CA ILE A 42 -4.59 4.20 -1.60
C ILE A 42 -5.42 3.50 -0.53
N ARG A 43 -6.56 2.94 -0.96
CA ARG A 43 -7.44 2.14 -0.11
C ARG A 43 -7.29 0.65 -0.40
N LEU A 44 -6.99 -0.14 0.62
CA LEU A 44 -6.90 -1.60 0.56
C LEU A 44 -8.08 -2.26 1.27
N SER A 45 -8.58 -3.36 0.71
CA SER A 45 -9.66 -4.15 1.31
C SER A 45 -9.10 -5.17 2.29
N LEU A 46 -9.55 -5.10 3.54
CA LEU A 46 -9.21 -6.10 4.58
C LEU A 46 -10.29 -7.18 4.71
N LEU A 47 -11.40 -7.05 3.97
CA LEU A 47 -12.56 -7.95 4.03
C LEU A 47 -12.45 -9.19 3.12
N LYS A 48 -11.30 -9.45 2.51
CA LYS A 48 -11.12 -10.65 1.65
C LYS A 48 -10.94 -11.90 2.51
N ARG A 49 -10.80 -13.07 1.87
CA ARG A 49 -10.53 -14.32 2.59
C ARG A 49 -9.20 -14.23 3.33
N ASP A 50 -9.05 -15.00 4.40
CA ASP A 50 -7.82 -15.02 5.21
C ASP A 50 -6.57 -15.28 4.35
N VAL A 51 -6.64 -16.20 3.39
CA VAL A 51 -5.52 -16.47 2.45
C VAL A 51 -5.14 -15.22 1.63
N ASP A 52 -6.12 -14.45 1.19
CA ASP A 52 -5.86 -13.22 0.44
C ASP A 52 -5.25 -12.14 1.35
N PHE A 53 -5.66 -12.10 2.63
CA PHE A 53 -5.11 -11.19 3.64
C PHE A 53 -3.67 -11.55 4.00
N GLU A 54 -3.35 -12.83 4.18
CA GLU A 54 -1.98 -13.29 4.46
C GLU A 54 -1.03 -12.95 3.29
N VAL A 55 -1.48 -13.12 2.04
CA VAL A 55 -0.70 -12.71 0.86
C VAL A 55 -0.49 -11.19 0.84
N LEU A 56 -1.50 -10.40 1.19
CA LEU A 56 -1.35 -8.95 1.31
C LEU A 56 -0.31 -8.61 2.37
N LEU A 57 -0.40 -9.22 3.56
CA LEU A 57 0.52 -8.98 4.66
C LEU A 57 1.96 -9.34 4.30
N GLN A 58 2.17 -10.46 3.61
CA GLN A 58 3.49 -10.89 3.14
C GLN A 58 4.10 -9.87 2.18
N ARG A 59 3.36 -9.44 1.15
CA ARG A 59 3.85 -8.46 0.16
C ARG A 59 4.13 -7.10 0.80
N MET A 60 3.30 -6.68 1.75
CA MET A 60 3.52 -5.43 2.50
C MET A 60 4.81 -5.50 3.32
N LYS A 61 5.09 -6.62 4.00
CA LYS A 61 6.34 -6.82 4.74
C LYS A 61 7.55 -6.74 3.83
N GLU A 62 7.51 -7.42 2.67
CA GLU A 62 8.58 -7.36 1.67
C GLU A 62 8.83 -5.93 1.18
N LEU A 63 7.77 -5.20 0.84
CA LEU A 63 7.86 -3.79 0.41
C LEU A 63 8.51 -2.90 1.48
N VAL A 64 8.09 -3.02 2.74
CA VAL A 64 8.63 -2.23 3.85
C VAL A 64 10.09 -2.60 4.13
N LEU A 65 10.46 -3.87 4.07
CA LEU A 65 11.85 -4.31 4.24
C LEU A 65 12.76 -3.75 3.13
N MET A 66 12.28 -3.72 1.88
CA MET A 66 13.00 -3.11 0.77
C MET A 66 13.17 -1.60 0.97
N ASP A 67 12.14 -0.90 1.46
CA ASP A 67 12.23 0.54 1.77
C ASP A 67 13.24 0.82 2.88
N VAL A 68 13.25 0.02 3.94
CA VAL A 68 14.23 0.15 5.04
C VAL A 68 15.65 -0.14 4.53
N GLY A 69 15.84 -1.17 3.71
CA GLY A 69 17.14 -1.48 3.11
C GLY A 69 17.64 -0.38 2.17
N ALA A 70 16.74 0.24 1.40
CA ALA A 70 17.05 1.39 0.56
C ALA A 70 17.48 2.61 1.38
N LYS A 71 16.80 2.88 2.51
CA LYS A 71 17.18 3.94 3.46
C LYS A 71 18.51 3.68 4.17
N ALA A 72 18.87 2.43 4.44
CA ALA A 72 20.14 2.09 5.07
C ALA A 72 21.36 2.18 4.13
N SER A 73 21.12 2.25 2.82
CA SER A 73 22.16 2.34 1.79
C SER A 73 22.37 3.77 1.25
N MET A 74 21.63 4.75 1.78
CA MET A 74 21.75 6.19 1.51
C MET A 74 22.36 6.89 2.72
#